data_AF-A0A946ANJ3-F1
#
_entry.id   AF-A0A946ANJ3-F1
#
_cell.length_a   1.000
_cell.length_b   1.000
_cell.length_c   1.000
_cell.angle_alpha   90.00
_cell.angle_beta   90.00
_cell.angle_gamma   90.00
#
_symmetry.space_group_name_H-M   'P 1'
#
loop_
_entity.id
_entity.type
_entity.pdbx_description
1 polymer ?
#
loop_
_entity_poly.entity_id
_entity_poly.type
_entity_poly.pdbx_seq_one_letter_code
_entity_poly.pdbx_strand_id
1 'polypeptide(L)'
;MINKRLLVKNLLAHNDENSFYDKKLQLNLGNKEGKAKFLKHICALSNSNPKNNSYIVVGVMDTDNLIVGVDFFDDAKLQNLINAYLENPPLVLYENIHFPHLPEGKVVGLVTIKPTAELTSLRKNIWKYYGGSVFFREGSTSTPRAFDVEIKDINTVVVREIEKHAQNNIELTLDGVVDFVQQHNDGLNPQYKVFKESFVVCWAGLEKKVKSKRYYSRVDVELINEHVKLFYSTYDEVEIRFDNNSFQLIEYVRLGLHDAYKYYPLEQIVLHFENNGSYHMNTSFLFEPPIFEKKLLHHIMNTQKVLAQKLLTKTTLSKAKLKEIENLSPTLMLCYLNGFQDAKELLFEIQNKLKTMSSRAYQNHKDSLRILRKIKYH
;
A
#
# COMPACT_ATOMS: atom_id res chain seq x y z
N MET A 1 2.04 -17.67 -6.18
CA MET A 1 2.91 -17.54 -7.37
C MET A 1 3.71 -16.24 -7.23
N ILE A 2 5.02 -16.22 -7.53
CA ILE A 2 5.87 -15.02 -7.32
C ILE A 2 5.68 -14.03 -8.47
N ASN A 3 5.36 -12.78 -8.17
CA ASN A 3 5.42 -11.68 -9.15
C ASN A 3 6.87 -11.34 -9.46
N LYS A 4 7.34 -11.75 -10.64
CA LYS A 4 8.74 -11.63 -11.06
C LYS A 4 9.19 -10.19 -11.26
N ARG A 5 8.30 -9.30 -11.70
CA ARG A 5 8.61 -7.87 -11.85
C ARG A 5 8.85 -7.22 -10.50
N LEU A 6 7.99 -7.54 -9.52
CA LEU A 6 8.14 -7.07 -8.14
C LEU A 6 9.39 -7.66 -7.48
N LEU A 7 9.68 -8.94 -7.71
CA LEU A 7 10.92 -9.57 -7.26
C LEU A 7 12.15 -8.82 -7.80
N VAL A 8 12.21 -8.54 -9.10
CA VAL A 8 13.32 -7.77 -9.71
C VAL A 8 13.46 -6.39 -9.07
N LYS A 9 12.36 -5.67 -8.87
CA LYS A 9 12.37 -4.36 -8.20
C LYS A 9 12.89 -4.45 -6.77
N ASN A 10 12.44 -5.44 -6.00
CA ASN A 10 12.88 -5.63 -4.62
C ASN A 10 14.37 -5.99 -4.54
N LEU A 11 14.85 -6.83 -5.48
CA LEU A 11 16.28 -7.17 -5.58
C LEU A 11 17.13 -5.92 -5.85
N LEU A 12 16.68 -5.05 -6.76
CA LEU A 12 17.37 -3.80 -7.13
C LEU A 12 17.27 -2.68 -6.07
N ALA A 13 16.14 -2.59 -5.36
CA ALA A 13 15.87 -1.49 -4.42
C ALA A 13 16.61 -1.64 -3.09
N HIS A 14 16.92 -2.87 -2.69
CA HIS A 14 17.43 -3.16 -1.35
C HIS A 14 18.88 -3.64 -1.30
N ASN A 15 19.59 -3.74 -2.43
CA ASN A 15 20.90 -4.40 -2.45
C ASN A 15 21.89 -3.79 -3.47
N ASP A 16 23.12 -3.56 -3.01
CA ASP A 16 24.30 -3.76 -3.86
C ASP A 16 24.52 -5.28 -4.06
N GLU A 17 25.25 -5.68 -5.11
CA GLU A 17 25.55 -7.10 -5.38
C GLU A 17 26.04 -7.82 -4.11
N ASN A 18 25.46 -8.99 -3.80
CA ASN A 18 25.68 -9.65 -2.52
C ASN A 18 25.79 -11.19 -2.67
N SER A 19 25.70 -11.90 -1.55
CA SER A 19 25.90 -13.35 -1.47
C SER A 19 24.89 -14.18 -2.27
N PHE A 20 23.67 -13.67 -2.53
CA PHE A 20 22.61 -14.38 -3.25
C PHE A 20 22.16 -13.67 -4.53
N TYR A 21 22.64 -12.45 -4.78
CA TYR A 21 22.18 -11.58 -5.86
C TYR A 21 23.34 -10.97 -6.65
N ASP A 22 23.22 -10.95 -7.97
CA ASP A 22 24.15 -10.35 -8.93
C ASP A 22 23.37 -9.59 -10.01
N LYS A 23 23.94 -8.53 -10.58
CA LYS A 23 23.35 -7.83 -11.74
C LYS A 23 24.34 -7.77 -12.89
N LYS A 24 23.84 -7.79 -14.11
CA LYS A 24 24.68 -7.73 -15.31
C LYS A 24 23.98 -6.92 -16.39
N LEU A 25 24.75 -6.18 -17.18
CA LEU A 25 24.20 -5.51 -18.35
C LEU A 25 23.71 -6.52 -19.41
N GLN A 26 24.51 -7.55 -19.70
CA GLN A 26 24.18 -8.60 -20.68
C GLN A 26 24.90 -9.92 -20.35
N LEU A 27 24.29 -11.05 -20.74
CA LEU A 27 24.94 -12.36 -20.70
C LEU A 27 25.78 -12.61 -21.97
N ASN A 28 27.09 -12.68 -21.80
CA ASN A 28 28.02 -12.96 -22.89
C ASN A 28 28.25 -14.47 -23.06
N LEU A 29 27.33 -15.18 -23.71
CA LEU A 29 27.46 -16.63 -23.92
C LEU A 29 28.03 -17.02 -25.30
N GLY A 30 28.39 -16.04 -26.15
CA GLY A 30 28.90 -16.27 -27.50
C GLY A 30 30.37 -16.74 -27.57
N ASN A 31 31.18 -16.46 -26.54
CA ASN A 31 32.61 -16.79 -26.53
C ASN A 31 33.01 -17.60 -25.28
N LYS A 32 34.21 -18.18 -25.32
CA LYS A 32 34.72 -19.08 -24.25
C LYS A 32 34.89 -18.37 -22.91
N GLU A 33 35.34 -17.11 -22.93
CA GLU A 33 35.54 -16.31 -21.72
C GLU A 33 34.23 -16.00 -21.00
N GLY A 34 33.22 -15.52 -21.74
CA GLY A 34 31.94 -15.15 -21.15
C GLY A 34 31.16 -16.36 -20.62
N LYS A 35 31.21 -17.51 -21.32
CA LYS A 35 30.73 -18.80 -20.79
C LYS A 35 31.43 -19.17 -19.48
N ALA A 36 32.75 -19.01 -19.42
CA ALA A 36 33.55 -19.31 -18.23
C ALA A 36 33.16 -18.40 -17.05
N LYS A 37 33.01 -17.09 -17.28
CA LYS A 37 32.56 -16.14 -16.25
C LYS A 37 31.16 -16.47 -15.75
N PHE A 38 30.23 -16.76 -16.65
CA PHE A 38 28.87 -17.14 -16.28
C PHE A 38 28.84 -18.41 -15.42
N LEU A 39 29.53 -19.47 -15.85
CA LEU A 39 29.64 -20.72 -15.09
C LEU A 39 30.27 -20.52 -13.71
N LYS A 40 31.29 -19.64 -13.61
CA LYS A 40 31.88 -19.25 -12.33
C LYS A 40 30.83 -18.61 -11.40
N HIS A 41 30.01 -17.69 -11.91
CA HIS A 41 28.95 -17.05 -11.13
C HIS A 41 27.87 -18.05 -10.68
N ILE A 42 27.42 -18.94 -11.58
CA ILE A 42 26.45 -19.99 -11.24
C ILE A 42 26.99 -20.89 -10.13
N CYS A 43 28.22 -21.38 -10.27
CA CYS A 43 28.89 -22.21 -9.27
C CYS A 43 28.99 -21.48 -7.92
N ALA A 44 29.46 -20.24 -7.92
CA ALA A 44 29.61 -19.43 -6.71
C ALA A 44 28.29 -19.16 -5.99
N LEU A 45 27.25 -18.78 -6.72
CA LEU A 45 25.93 -18.47 -6.15
C LEU A 45 25.23 -19.75 -5.65
N SER A 46 25.34 -20.86 -6.38
CA SER A 46 24.83 -22.17 -5.95
C SER A 46 25.43 -22.58 -4.61
N ASN A 47 26.76 -22.61 -4.54
CA ASN A 47 27.48 -23.07 -3.36
C ASN A 47 27.34 -22.15 -2.15
N SER A 48 27.11 -20.84 -2.34
CA SER A 48 26.87 -19.93 -1.21
C SER A 48 25.43 -19.94 -0.69
N ASN A 49 24.49 -20.60 -1.38
CA ASN A 49 23.06 -20.53 -1.08
C ASN A 49 22.38 -21.91 -1.18
N PRO A 50 22.74 -22.87 -0.30
CA PRO A 50 22.24 -24.25 -0.39
C PRO A 50 20.76 -24.42 -0.01
N LYS A 51 20.13 -23.40 0.59
CA LYS A 51 18.78 -23.50 1.19
C LYS A 51 17.78 -22.48 0.64
N ASN A 52 18.21 -21.56 -0.21
CA ASN A 52 17.39 -20.50 -0.79
C ASN A 52 17.76 -20.29 -2.26
N ASN A 53 16.89 -19.62 -3.01
CA ASN A 53 17.21 -19.27 -4.39
C ASN A 53 18.29 -18.18 -4.43
N SER A 54 19.04 -18.16 -5.52
CA SER A 54 19.92 -17.03 -5.89
C SER A 54 19.50 -16.44 -7.22
N TYR A 55 19.85 -15.18 -7.45
CA TYR A 55 19.32 -14.40 -8.56
C TYR A 55 20.42 -13.68 -9.33
N ILE A 56 20.34 -13.70 -10.66
CA ILE A 56 21.09 -12.78 -11.53
C ILE A 56 20.07 -11.98 -12.34
N VAL A 57 20.10 -10.65 -12.23
CA VAL A 57 19.24 -9.75 -13.01
C VAL A 57 20.04 -9.19 -14.19
N VAL A 58 19.54 -9.37 -15.40
CA VAL A 58 20.21 -9.03 -16.66
C VAL A 58 19.48 -7.89 -17.36
N GLY A 59 20.22 -6.91 -17.86
CA GLY A 59 19.68 -5.70 -18.49
C GLY A 59 19.60 -4.51 -17.54
N VAL A 60 20.53 -4.46 -16.57
CA VAL A 60 20.65 -3.39 -15.58
C VAL A 60 22.06 -2.82 -15.65
N MET A 61 22.18 -1.49 -15.62
CA MET A 61 23.49 -0.82 -15.56
C MET A 61 24.11 -0.90 -14.15
N ASP A 62 25.42 -1.08 -14.11
CA ASP A 62 26.15 -1.27 -12.85
C ASP A 62 26.16 -0.01 -11.96
N THR A 63 26.17 1.19 -12.54
CA THR A 63 26.34 2.45 -11.79
C THR A 63 25.09 2.88 -11.00
N ASP A 64 23.91 2.80 -11.60
CA ASP A 64 22.70 3.45 -11.05
C ASP A 64 21.49 2.52 -10.89
N ASN A 65 21.68 1.20 -10.98
CA ASN A 65 20.59 0.20 -10.99
C ASN A 65 19.51 0.48 -12.06
N LEU A 66 19.84 1.26 -13.09
CA LEU A 66 18.90 1.63 -14.14
C LEU A 66 18.60 0.41 -15.02
N ILE A 67 17.32 0.08 -15.14
CA ILE A 67 16.84 -0.97 -16.02
C ILE A 67 16.86 -0.45 -17.46
N VAL A 68 17.75 -1.00 -18.28
CA VAL A 68 17.89 -0.65 -19.71
C VAL A 68 17.33 -1.75 -20.62
N GLY A 69 17.20 -2.97 -20.09
CA GLY A 69 16.71 -4.13 -20.82
C GLY A 69 17.75 -4.76 -21.75
N VAL A 70 17.46 -6.00 -22.13
CA VAL A 70 18.19 -6.81 -23.11
C VAL A 70 17.22 -7.37 -24.13
N ASP A 71 17.75 -7.88 -25.25
CA ASP A 71 16.94 -8.62 -26.21
C ASP A 71 16.45 -9.94 -25.61
N PHE A 72 15.33 -10.43 -26.13
CA PHE A 72 14.79 -11.73 -25.76
C PHE A 72 15.84 -12.83 -25.89
N PHE A 73 15.96 -13.67 -24.86
CA PHE A 73 16.92 -14.76 -24.81
C PHE A 73 16.22 -16.10 -24.66
N ASP A 74 16.56 -17.05 -25.54
CA ASP A 74 16.07 -18.43 -25.51
C ASP A 74 16.91 -19.28 -24.53
N ASP A 75 16.24 -19.80 -23.50
CA ASP A 75 16.83 -20.45 -22.34
C ASP A 75 17.33 -21.88 -22.63
N ALA A 76 16.93 -22.49 -23.76
CA ALA A 76 17.25 -23.88 -24.12
C ALA A 76 18.77 -24.19 -24.13
N LYS A 77 19.62 -23.18 -24.29
CA LYS A 77 21.09 -23.32 -24.32
C LYS A 77 21.74 -23.22 -22.94
N LEU A 78 21.04 -22.66 -21.96
CA LEU A 78 21.63 -22.27 -20.67
C LEU A 78 21.83 -23.47 -19.75
N GLN A 79 20.77 -24.25 -19.49
CA GLN A 79 20.91 -25.46 -18.67
C GLN A 79 21.83 -26.49 -19.32
N ASN A 80 21.82 -26.60 -20.65
CA ASN A 80 22.74 -27.45 -21.41
C ASN A 80 24.21 -27.06 -21.20
N LEU A 81 24.52 -25.76 -21.22
CA LEU A 81 25.86 -25.26 -20.93
C LEU A 81 26.29 -25.62 -19.50
N ILE A 82 25.40 -25.44 -18.52
CA ILE A 82 25.65 -25.73 -17.11
C ILE A 82 25.92 -27.23 -16.93
N ASN A 83 25.03 -28.10 -17.41
CA ASN A 83 25.16 -29.55 -17.31
C ASN A 83 26.42 -30.09 -18.00
N ALA A 84 26.88 -29.43 -19.07
CA ALA A 84 28.05 -29.86 -19.81
C ALA A 84 29.39 -29.51 -19.11
N TYR A 85 29.39 -28.53 -18.21
CA TYR A 85 30.60 -27.96 -17.61
C TYR A 85 30.65 -27.99 -16.09
N LEU A 86 29.53 -28.26 -15.39
CA LEU A 86 29.50 -28.39 -13.94
C LEU A 86 29.24 -29.83 -13.51
N GLU A 87 29.89 -30.22 -12.42
CA GLU A 87 29.53 -31.38 -11.61
C GLU A 87 28.51 -30.94 -10.56
N ASN A 88 27.52 -31.79 -10.26
CA ASN A 88 26.36 -31.47 -9.42
C ASN A 88 25.71 -30.11 -9.80
N PRO A 89 25.27 -29.95 -11.07
CA PRO A 89 24.77 -28.68 -11.56
C PRO A 89 23.46 -28.29 -10.85
N PRO A 90 23.30 -27.04 -10.40
CA PRO A 90 22.01 -26.56 -9.93
C PRO A 90 21.01 -26.47 -11.08
N LEU A 91 19.72 -26.53 -10.75
CA LEU A 91 18.67 -26.15 -11.68
C LEU A 91 18.65 -24.63 -11.83
N VAL A 92 18.78 -24.15 -13.07
CA VAL A 92 18.78 -22.73 -13.39
C VAL A 92 17.66 -22.42 -14.37
N LEU A 93 16.82 -21.47 -14.00
CA LEU A 93 15.71 -20.98 -14.82
C LEU A 93 16.07 -19.58 -15.34
N TYR A 94 15.76 -19.33 -16.61
CA TYR A 94 15.88 -18.00 -17.20
C TYR A 94 14.50 -17.52 -17.65
N GLU A 95 14.06 -16.38 -17.14
CA GLU A 95 12.77 -15.80 -17.47
C GLU A 95 12.96 -14.43 -18.13
N ASN A 96 12.29 -14.21 -19.27
CA ASN A 96 12.22 -12.92 -19.94
C ASN A 96 11.05 -12.10 -19.34
N ILE A 97 11.36 -11.08 -18.56
CA ILE A 97 10.35 -10.27 -17.85
C ILE A 97 10.11 -8.96 -18.59
N HIS A 98 8.88 -8.73 -19.01
CA HIS A 98 8.48 -7.46 -19.62
C HIS A 98 8.32 -6.35 -18.58
N PHE A 99 8.90 -5.19 -18.88
CA PHE A 99 8.72 -3.95 -18.12
C PHE A 99 8.07 -2.87 -19.02
N PRO A 100 7.00 -2.18 -18.57
CA PRO A 100 6.22 -1.29 -19.44
C PRO A 100 6.96 -0.07 -19.98
N HIS A 101 8.03 0.36 -19.29
CA HIS A 101 8.83 1.52 -19.67
C HIS A 101 9.98 1.17 -20.63
N LEU A 102 10.20 -0.11 -20.94
CA LEU A 102 11.23 -0.54 -21.88
C LEU A 102 10.73 -0.41 -23.33
N PRO A 103 11.64 -0.14 -24.29
CA PRO A 103 11.32 -0.18 -25.71
C PRO A 103 10.74 -1.54 -26.13
N GLU A 104 9.96 -1.55 -27.21
CA GLU A 104 9.42 -2.77 -27.80
C GLU A 104 10.55 -3.77 -28.12
N GLY A 105 10.32 -5.05 -27.79
CA GLY A 105 11.29 -6.13 -27.97
C GLY A 105 12.37 -6.24 -26.87
N LYS A 106 12.46 -5.29 -25.93
CA LYS A 106 13.36 -5.36 -24.78
C LYS A 106 12.68 -5.97 -23.54
N VAL A 107 13.45 -6.73 -22.78
CA VAL A 107 13.03 -7.44 -21.57
C VAL A 107 14.12 -7.37 -20.51
N VAL A 108 13.79 -7.68 -19.26
CA VAL A 108 14.76 -7.95 -18.20
C VAL A 108 14.92 -9.45 -18.06
N GLY A 109 16.16 -9.95 -18.12
CA GLY A 109 16.44 -11.35 -17.86
C GLY A 109 16.52 -11.62 -16.37
N LEU A 110 15.74 -12.58 -15.86
CA LEU A 110 15.88 -13.06 -14.49
C LEU A 110 16.40 -14.49 -14.51
N VAL A 111 17.63 -14.67 -14.02
CA VAL A 111 18.20 -15.99 -13.78
C VAL A 111 17.91 -16.39 -12.35
N THR A 112 17.14 -17.47 -12.16
CA THR A 112 16.88 -18.06 -10.84
C THR A 112 17.69 -19.35 -10.70
N ILE A 113 18.59 -19.38 -9.73
CA ILE A 113 19.40 -20.56 -9.40
C ILE A 113 18.74 -21.23 -8.19
N LYS A 114 18.33 -22.49 -8.35
CA LYS A 114 17.69 -23.26 -7.28
C LYS A 114 18.72 -23.77 -6.28
N PRO A 115 18.36 -23.83 -4.98
CA PRO A 115 19.23 -24.39 -3.97
C PRO A 115 19.53 -25.86 -4.26
N THR A 116 20.77 -26.27 -4.00
CA THR A 116 21.21 -27.66 -4.01
C THR A 116 22.04 -27.92 -2.77
N ALA A 117 21.93 -29.13 -2.22
CA ALA A 117 22.72 -29.56 -1.06
C ALA A 117 24.13 -30.04 -1.46
N GLU A 118 24.31 -30.41 -2.73
CA GLU A 118 25.56 -30.93 -3.23
C GLU A 118 26.51 -29.81 -3.66
N LEU A 119 27.81 -30.03 -3.45
CA LEU A 119 28.84 -29.08 -3.86
C LEU A 119 28.96 -29.06 -5.38
N THR A 120 28.66 -27.92 -6.00
CA THR A 120 28.84 -27.68 -7.44
C THR A 120 30.30 -27.34 -7.74
N SER A 121 30.89 -27.96 -8.75
CA SER A 121 32.27 -27.69 -9.18
C SER A 121 32.41 -27.70 -10.71
N LEU A 122 33.51 -27.17 -11.26
CA LEU A 122 33.77 -27.29 -12.70
C LEU A 122 34.14 -28.74 -13.07
N ARG A 123 33.38 -29.37 -13.96
CA ARG A 123 33.69 -30.72 -14.47
C ARG A 123 34.95 -30.75 -15.35
N LYS A 124 35.21 -29.68 -16.10
CA LYS A 124 36.32 -29.60 -17.07
C LYS A 124 36.86 -28.18 -17.22
N ASN A 125 38.07 -28.06 -17.75
CA ASN A 125 38.73 -26.77 -17.99
C ASN A 125 37.90 -25.88 -18.92
N ILE A 126 37.75 -24.61 -18.55
CA ILE A 126 37.19 -23.59 -19.43
C ILE A 126 37.89 -22.24 -19.23
N TRP A 127 38.40 -21.69 -20.33
CA TRP A 127 39.23 -20.50 -20.35
C TRP A 127 40.43 -20.63 -19.38
N LYS A 128 40.48 -19.85 -18.30
CA LYS A 128 41.53 -19.90 -17.27
C LYS A 128 41.16 -20.72 -16.02
N TYR A 129 39.96 -21.29 -15.98
CA TYR A 129 39.50 -22.06 -14.83
C TYR A 129 39.71 -23.56 -15.06
N TYR A 130 40.29 -24.22 -14.07
CA TYR A 130 40.63 -25.64 -14.12
C TYR A 130 39.45 -26.51 -13.67
N GLY A 131 39.34 -27.72 -14.21
CA GLY A 131 38.43 -28.75 -13.73
C GLY A 131 38.70 -29.06 -12.26
N GLY A 132 37.64 -29.33 -11.52
CA GLY A 132 37.63 -29.42 -10.06
C GLY A 132 37.55 -28.08 -9.34
N SER A 133 37.66 -26.93 -10.01
CA SER A 133 37.55 -25.65 -9.29
C SER A 133 36.16 -25.47 -8.68
N VAL A 134 36.13 -25.16 -7.39
CA VAL A 134 34.93 -24.79 -6.62
C VAL A 134 34.98 -23.29 -6.38
N PHE A 135 33.85 -22.61 -6.55
CA PHE A 135 33.73 -21.18 -6.28
C PHE A 135 32.66 -20.94 -5.22
N PHE A 136 32.87 -19.93 -4.39
CA PHE A 136 31.89 -19.40 -3.44
C PHE A 136 31.76 -17.90 -3.65
N ARG A 137 30.58 -17.37 -3.31
CA ARG A 137 30.28 -15.93 -3.29
C ARG A 137 30.47 -15.37 -1.88
N GLU A 138 31.31 -14.34 -1.76
CA GLU A 138 31.54 -13.55 -0.56
C GLU A 138 31.33 -12.06 -0.90
N GLY A 139 30.27 -11.46 -0.35
CA GLY A 139 29.79 -10.16 -0.80
C GLY A 139 29.45 -10.20 -2.29
N SER A 140 30.00 -9.26 -3.07
CA SER A 140 29.86 -9.21 -4.54
C SER A 140 30.89 -10.06 -5.29
N THR A 141 31.86 -10.68 -4.60
CA THR A 141 32.99 -11.35 -5.25
C THR A 141 32.85 -12.88 -5.25
N SER A 142 33.33 -13.52 -6.33
CA SER A 142 33.37 -14.98 -6.43
C SER A 142 34.81 -15.46 -6.30
N THR A 143 35.11 -16.15 -5.20
CA THR A 143 36.45 -16.63 -4.83
C THR A 143 36.56 -18.15 -5.01
N PRO A 144 37.70 -18.67 -5.49
CA PRO A 144 37.95 -20.10 -5.49
C PRO A 144 38.21 -20.58 -4.06
N ARG A 145 37.70 -21.77 -3.70
CA ARG A 145 38.00 -22.43 -2.43
C ARG A 145 38.42 -23.88 -2.64
N ALA A 146 39.11 -24.45 -1.64
CA ALA A 146 39.44 -25.87 -1.61
C ALA A 146 38.17 -26.74 -1.44
N PHE A 147 38.26 -28.02 -1.80
CA PHE A 147 37.13 -28.96 -1.77
C PHE A 147 36.51 -29.18 -0.39
N ASP A 148 37.29 -29.05 0.70
CA ASP A 148 36.87 -29.42 2.06
C ASP A 148 36.14 -28.29 2.81
N VAL A 149 35.30 -27.51 2.13
CA VAL A 149 34.62 -26.36 2.73
C VAL A 149 33.17 -26.69 3.07
N GLU A 150 32.80 -26.51 4.34
CA GLU A 150 31.42 -26.61 4.79
C GLU A 150 30.55 -25.50 4.19
N ILE A 151 29.42 -25.91 3.62
CA ILE A 151 28.42 -24.98 3.11
C ILE A 151 27.62 -24.40 4.28
N LYS A 152 27.64 -23.07 4.43
CA LYS A 152 26.94 -22.35 5.50
C LYS A 152 25.73 -21.59 4.95
N ASP A 153 24.63 -21.65 5.69
CA ASP A 153 23.43 -20.86 5.44
C ASP A 153 23.52 -19.53 6.21
N ILE A 154 23.41 -18.42 5.49
CA ILE A 154 23.63 -17.06 6.03
C ILE A 154 22.53 -16.07 5.68
N ASN A 155 21.75 -16.30 4.62
CA ASN A 155 20.83 -15.31 4.06
C ASN A 155 19.42 -15.85 3.76
N THR A 156 19.11 -17.10 4.14
CA THR A 156 17.80 -17.73 3.87
C THR A 156 16.63 -16.88 4.37
N VAL A 157 16.74 -16.27 5.56
CA VAL A 157 15.67 -15.42 6.13
C VAL A 157 15.40 -14.21 5.23
N VAL A 158 16.45 -13.50 4.83
CA VAL A 158 16.36 -12.29 3.99
C VAL A 158 15.75 -12.63 2.63
N VAL A 159 16.22 -13.70 1.99
CA VAL A 159 15.70 -14.12 0.68
C VAL A 159 14.23 -14.52 0.78
N ARG A 160 13.84 -15.23 1.85
CA ARG A 160 12.46 -15.62 2.09
C ARG A 160 11.54 -14.41 2.28
N GLU A 161 12.00 -13.35 2.94
CA GLU A 161 11.25 -12.10 3.08
C GLU A 161 11.06 -11.39 1.74
N ILE A 162 12.14 -11.24 0.95
CA ILE A 162 12.07 -10.65 -0.40
C ILE A 162 11.09 -11.41 -1.29
N GLU A 163 11.19 -12.74 -1.30
CA GLU A 163 10.29 -13.61 -2.05
C GLU A 163 8.85 -13.48 -1.54
N LYS A 164 8.62 -13.44 -0.22
CA LYS A 164 7.29 -13.27 0.38
C LYS A 164 6.65 -11.95 -0.03
N HIS A 165 7.39 -10.84 -0.05
CA HIS A 165 6.89 -9.56 -0.55
C HIS A 165 6.52 -9.64 -2.03
N ALA A 166 7.31 -10.37 -2.83
CA ALA A 166 6.98 -10.64 -4.23
C ALA A 166 5.85 -11.66 -4.42
N GLN A 167 5.46 -12.40 -3.38
CA GLN A 167 4.36 -13.36 -3.38
C GLN A 167 3.00 -12.76 -3.03
N ASN A 168 2.89 -11.46 -2.69
CA ASN A 168 1.60 -10.83 -2.40
C ASN A 168 0.54 -11.32 -3.40
N ASN A 169 -0.44 -12.06 -2.87
CA ASN A 169 -1.20 -13.01 -3.66
C ASN A 169 -2.14 -12.23 -4.59
N ILE A 170 -1.84 -12.27 -5.89
CA ILE A 170 -2.64 -11.61 -6.92
C ILE A 170 -4.10 -12.08 -6.83
N GLU A 171 -4.30 -13.36 -6.54
CA GLU A 171 -5.63 -13.94 -6.28
C GLU A 171 -6.34 -13.20 -5.14
N LEU A 172 -5.74 -13.12 -3.94
CA LEU A 172 -6.33 -12.39 -2.81
C LEU A 172 -6.57 -10.91 -3.12
N THR A 173 -5.71 -10.28 -3.93
CA THR A 173 -5.89 -8.88 -4.32
C THR A 173 -7.07 -8.74 -5.28
N LEU A 174 -7.17 -9.62 -6.28
CA LEU A 174 -8.28 -9.61 -7.24
C LEU A 174 -9.59 -9.97 -6.56
N ASP A 175 -9.60 -11.00 -5.70
CA ASP A 175 -10.74 -11.39 -4.88
C ASP A 175 -11.18 -10.22 -4.00
N GLY A 176 -10.24 -9.54 -3.33
CA GLY A 176 -10.55 -8.34 -2.54
C GLY A 176 -11.16 -7.20 -3.36
N VAL A 177 -10.70 -6.98 -4.60
CA VAL A 177 -11.32 -6.00 -5.51
C VAL A 177 -12.74 -6.43 -5.91
N VAL A 178 -12.92 -7.71 -6.26
CA VAL A 178 -14.22 -8.27 -6.66
C VAL A 178 -15.21 -8.21 -5.50
N ASP A 179 -14.79 -8.62 -4.30
CA ASP A 179 -15.56 -8.55 -3.07
C ASP A 179 -15.97 -7.11 -2.77
N PHE A 180 -15.03 -6.16 -2.86
CA PHE A 180 -15.34 -4.74 -2.68
C PHE A 180 -16.40 -4.26 -3.67
N VAL A 181 -16.27 -4.60 -4.95
CA VAL A 181 -17.24 -4.22 -5.99
C VAL A 181 -18.61 -4.85 -5.69
N GLN A 182 -18.65 -6.14 -5.35
CA GLN A 182 -19.90 -6.84 -5.07
C GLN A 182 -20.64 -6.27 -3.85
N GLN A 183 -19.91 -5.92 -2.78
CA GLN A 183 -20.48 -5.30 -1.58
C GLN A 183 -21.07 -3.91 -1.82
N HIS A 184 -20.65 -3.23 -2.90
CA HIS A 184 -21.03 -1.84 -3.20
C HIS A 184 -21.85 -1.71 -4.49
N ASN A 185 -22.43 -2.80 -4.99
CA ASN A 185 -23.28 -2.81 -6.19
C ASN A 185 -24.62 -2.06 -6.03
N ASP A 186 -24.95 -1.59 -4.82
CA ASP A 186 -26.17 -0.84 -4.49
C ASP A 186 -26.10 0.65 -4.93
N GLY A 187 -25.64 0.91 -6.16
CA GLY A 187 -25.60 2.25 -6.76
C GLY A 187 -24.49 3.18 -6.25
N LEU A 188 -23.50 2.65 -5.52
CA LEU A 188 -22.34 3.40 -5.01
C LEU A 188 -21.19 3.52 -6.02
N ASN A 189 -21.39 3.09 -7.27
CA ASN A 189 -20.44 3.21 -8.39
C ASN A 189 -18.98 2.91 -8.00
N PRO A 190 -18.66 1.67 -7.54
CA PRO A 190 -17.33 1.33 -7.09
C PRO A 190 -16.27 1.58 -8.16
N GLN A 191 -15.12 2.08 -7.73
CA GLN A 191 -13.96 2.42 -8.54
C GLN A 191 -12.72 1.79 -7.91
N TYR A 192 -11.69 1.58 -8.73
CA TYR A 192 -10.38 1.17 -8.25
C TYR A 192 -9.29 1.89 -9.02
N LYS A 193 -8.12 2.01 -8.39
CA LYS A 193 -6.89 2.47 -9.05
C LYS A 193 -5.71 1.70 -8.53
N VAL A 194 -4.88 1.25 -9.48
CA VAL A 194 -3.59 0.64 -9.19
C VAL A 194 -2.53 1.74 -9.16
N PHE A 195 -1.82 1.85 -8.05
CA PHE A 195 -0.66 2.71 -7.87
C PHE A 195 0.62 1.89 -7.99
N LYS A 196 1.58 2.46 -8.72
CA LYS A 196 2.82 1.78 -9.14
C LYS A 196 2.48 0.50 -9.89
N GLU A 197 2.49 -0.65 -9.21
CA GLU A 197 2.11 -1.96 -9.78
C GLU A 197 1.52 -2.92 -8.74
N SER A 198 1.43 -2.50 -7.47
CA SER A 198 1.20 -3.38 -6.33
C SER A 198 0.19 -2.86 -5.33
N PHE A 199 -0.23 -1.60 -5.42
CA PHE A 199 -1.19 -1.03 -4.48
C PHE A 199 -2.50 -0.75 -5.18
N VAL A 200 -3.57 -1.35 -4.70
CA VAL A 200 -4.92 -1.22 -5.22
C VAL A 200 -5.74 -0.51 -4.17
N VAL A 201 -6.12 0.72 -4.48
CA VAL A 201 -7.08 1.48 -3.69
C VAL A 201 -8.44 1.35 -4.36
N CYS A 202 -9.42 0.84 -3.63
CA CYS A 202 -10.80 0.80 -4.03
C CYS A 202 -11.58 1.88 -3.29
N TRP A 203 -12.55 2.51 -3.96
CA TRP A 203 -13.49 3.41 -3.32
C TRP A 203 -14.87 3.32 -3.95
N ALA A 204 -15.90 3.53 -3.14
CA ALA A 204 -17.29 3.58 -3.58
C ALA A 204 -17.99 4.73 -2.85
N GLY A 205 -18.95 5.36 -3.50
CA GLY A 205 -19.74 6.43 -2.91
C GLY A 205 -20.74 7.04 -3.89
N LEU A 206 -21.80 7.64 -3.37
CA LEU A 206 -22.76 8.40 -4.16
C LEU A 206 -22.10 9.69 -4.66
N GLU A 207 -21.78 9.75 -5.95
CA GLU A 207 -21.17 10.92 -6.58
C GLU A 207 -22.15 12.08 -6.67
N LYS A 208 -21.68 13.27 -6.29
CA LYS A 208 -22.39 14.54 -6.38
C LYS A 208 -21.45 15.59 -6.95
N LYS A 209 -21.88 16.24 -8.04
CA LYS A 209 -21.12 17.34 -8.66
C LYS A 209 -21.69 18.67 -8.19
N VAL A 210 -20.83 19.51 -7.60
CA VAL A 210 -21.16 20.88 -7.21
C VAL A 210 -20.14 21.80 -7.86
N LYS A 211 -20.59 22.64 -8.80
CA LYS A 211 -19.72 23.45 -9.65
C LYS A 211 -18.70 22.56 -10.39
N SER A 212 -17.40 22.82 -10.24
CA SER A 212 -16.29 22.05 -10.85
C SER A 212 -15.72 20.95 -9.95
N LYS A 213 -16.24 20.77 -8.73
CA LYS A 213 -15.74 19.78 -7.77
C LYS A 213 -16.66 18.56 -7.69
N ARG A 214 -16.04 17.39 -7.52
CA ARG A 214 -16.73 16.11 -7.29
C ARG A 214 -16.65 15.78 -5.81
N TYR A 215 -17.81 15.49 -5.23
CA TYR A 215 -17.94 15.04 -3.86
C TYR A 215 -18.59 13.67 -3.84
N TYR A 216 -18.28 12.89 -2.82
CA TYR A 216 -18.89 11.59 -2.59
C TYR A 216 -19.58 11.60 -1.22
N SER A 217 -20.71 10.92 -1.11
CA SER A 217 -21.39 10.66 0.17
C SER A 217 -21.58 9.15 0.33
N ARG A 218 -21.72 8.64 1.55
CA ARG A 218 -21.72 7.19 1.81
C ARG A 218 -20.48 6.52 1.25
N VAL A 219 -19.32 7.05 1.65
CA VAL A 219 -18.03 6.71 1.06
C VAL A 219 -17.41 5.58 1.82
N ASP A 220 -16.93 4.57 1.10
CA ASP A 220 -16.01 3.55 1.60
C ASP A 220 -14.74 3.59 0.76
N VAL A 221 -13.58 3.55 1.41
CA VAL A 221 -12.25 3.57 0.78
C VAL A 221 -11.38 2.53 1.46
N GLU A 222 -10.82 1.63 0.67
CA GLU A 222 -10.01 0.51 1.16
C GLU A 222 -8.69 0.40 0.37
N LEU A 223 -7.61 0.11 1.09
CA LEU A 223 -6.34 -0.35 0.52
C LEU A 223 -6.35 -1.87 0.53
N ILE A 224 -6.65 -2.47 -0.63
CA ILE A 224 -6.95 -3.91 -0.73
C ILE A 224 -5.74 -4.77 -0.35
N ASN A 225 -4.53 -4.37 -0.74
CA ASN A 225 -3.32 -5.15 -0.50
C ASN A 225 -2.99 -5.37 0.97
N GLU A 226 -3.44 -4.46 1.84
CA GLU A 226 -3.22 -4.55 3.27
C GLU A 226 -4.48 -4.92 4.04
N HIS A 227 -5.61 -5.11 3.35
CA HIS A 227 -6.92 -5.32 3.95
C HIS A 227 -7.28 -4.21 4.95
N VAL A 228 -6.88 -2.97 4.67
CA VAL A 228 -7.10 -1.81 5.54
C VAL A 228 -8.21 -0.92 4.98
N LYS A 229 -9.19 -0.63 5.83
CA LYS A 229 -10.20 0.40 5.59
C LYS A 229 -9.61 1.77 5.88
N LEU A 230 -9.37 2.56 4.83
CA LEU A 230 -8.78 3.89 4.92
C LEU A 230 -9.79 4.92 5.41
N PHE A 231 -11.04 4.83 4.92
CA PHE A 231 -12.11 5.73 5.31
C PHE A 231 -13.46 5.08 5.10
N TYR A 232 -14.37 5.29 6.06
CA TYR A 232 -15.78 4.98 5.88
C TYR A 232 -16.65 6.05 6.53
N SER A 233 -17.61 6.56 5.77
CA SER A 233 -18.66 7.41 6.33
C SER A 233 -19.96 7.34 5.55
N THR A 234 -21.05 7.11 6.28
CA THR A 234 -22.42 7.16 5.73
C THR A 234 -22.93 8.60 5.53
N TYR A 235 -22.41 9.57 6.28
CA TYR A 235 -23.03 10.90 6.42
C TYR A 235 -22.14 12.07 5.98
N ASP A 236 -20.83 11.88 5.95
CA ASP A 236 -19.90 12.93 5.57
C ASP A 236 -19.80 13.04 4.05
N GLU A 237 -19.47 14.24 3.58
CA GLU A 237 -19.08 14.45 2.19
C GLU A 237 -17.56 14.36 2.08
N VAL A 238 -17.08 13.73 1.03
CA VAL A 238 -15.65 13.49 0.82
C VAL A 238 -15.25 13.99 -0.55
N GLU A 239 -14.12 14.69 -0.62
CA GLU A 239 -13.44 14.99 -1.87
C GLU A 239 -12.28 14.00 -2.06
N ILE A 240 -12.27 13.27 -3.17
CA ILE A 240 -11.21 12.33 -3.53
C ILE A 240 -10.42 12.91 -4.70
N ARG A 241 -9.09 12.92 -4.58
CA ARG A 241 -8.16 13.33 -5.63
C ARG A 241 -7.02 12.32 -5.71
N PHE A 242 -6.50 12.09 -6.90
CA PHE A 242 -5.35 11.20 -7.08
C PHE A 242 -4.58 11.56 -8.33
N ASP A 243 -3.31 11.21 -8.34
CA ASP A 243 -2.43 11.25 -9.51
C ASP A 243 -1.79 9.86 -9.72
N ASN A 244 -0.63 9.76 -10.36
CA ASN A 244 0.04 8.46 -10.59
C ASN A 244 0.72 7.88 -9.34
N ASN A 245 1.02 8.71 -8.35
CA ASN A 245 1.83 8.38 -7.18
C ASN A 245 1.11 8.63 -5.85
N SER A 246 0.00 9.37 -5.85
CA SER A 246 -0.70 9.75 -4.62
C SER A 246 -2.21 9.56 -4.69
N PHE A 247 -2.79 9.17 -3.55
CA PHE A 247 -4.22 9.18 -3.30
C PHE A 247 -4.52 10.11 -2.12
N GLN A 248 -5.41 11.07 -2.34
CA GLN A 248 -5.79 12.09 -1.37
C GLN A 248 -7.29 12.04 -1.11
N LEU A 249 -7.64 12.11 0.16
CA LEU A 249 -9.02 12.17 0.65
C LEU A 249 -9.17 13.35 1.59
N ILE A 250 -10.20 14.17 1.39
CA ILE A 250 -10.56 15.28 2.30
C ILE A 250 -11.99 15.04 2.80
N GLU A 251 -12.14 14.86 4.11
CA GLU A 251 -13.43 14.76 4.80
C GLU A 251 -14.02 16.17 5.00
N TYR A 252 -15.31 16.34 4.69
CA TYR A 252 -16.07 17.54 4.94
C TYR A 252 -17.24 17.29 5.89
N VAL A 253 -17.37 18.15 6.89
CA VAL A 253 -18.51 18.16 7.81
C VAL A 253 -19.48 19.29 7.45
N ARG A 254 -20.77 18.96 7.43
CA ARG A 254 -21.85 19.91 7.15
C ARG A 254 -22.31 20.57 8.45
N LEU A 255 -22.00 21.86 8.63
CA LEU A 255 -22.32 22.62 9.84
C LEU A 255 -23.09 23.90 9.50
N GLY A 256 -23.99 24.31 10.38
CA GLY A 256 -24.85 25.48 10.16
C GLY A 256 -25.89 25.67 11.24
N LEU A 257 -26.53 26.85 11.22
CA LEU A 257 -27.63 27.25 12.09
C LEU A 257 -28.79 27.75 11.22
N HIS A 258 -30.04 27.57 11.67
CA HIS A 258 -31.26 28.02 10.97
C HIS A 258 -31.31 27.66 9.48
N ASP A 259 -31.06 26.39 9.16
CA ASP A 259 -31.06 25.85 7.79
C ASP A 259 -30.00 26.44 6.83
N ALA A 260 -29.12 27.34 7.31
CA ALA A 260 -27.97 27.85 6.57
C ALA A 260 -26.73 26.98 6.85
N TYR A 261 -26.54 25.96 6.02
CA TYR A 261 -25.43 25.01 6.14
C TYR A 261 -24.28 25.28 5.16
N LYS A 262 -23.05 25.08 5.63
CA LYS A 262 -21.82 25.07 4.81
C LYS A 262 -21.02 23.79 5.11
N TYR A 263 -20.15 23.43 4.18
CA TYR A 263 -19.23 22.32 4.31
C TYR A 263 -17.87 22.85 4.74
N TYR A 264 -17.33 22.29 5.82
CA TYR A 264 -16.04 22.66 6.39
C TYR A 264 -15.10 21.46 6.28
N PRO A 265 -13.87 21.63 5.75
CA PRO A 265 -12.89 20.54 5.71
C PRO A 265 -12.55 20.14 7.15
N LEU A 266 -12.60 18.86 7.47
CA LEU A 266 -12.31 18.34 8.81
C LEU A 266 -10.90 17.75 8.86
N GLU A 267 -10.63 16.77 8.01
CA GLU A 267 -9.39 16.00 8.02
C GLU A 267 -9.02 15.62 6.59
N GLN A 268 -7.72 15.55 6.33
CA GLN A 268 -7.16 15.10 5.07
C GLN A 268 -6.27 13.89 5.31
N ILE A 269 -6.40 12.88 4.46
CA ILE A 269 -5.53 11.71 4.39
C ILE A 269 -4.82 11.74 3.04
N VAL A 270 -3.50 11.56 3.04
CA VAL A 270 -2.68 11.45 1.82
C VAL A 270 -1.86 10.17 1.90
N LEU A 271 -2.01 9.32 0.89
CA LEU A 271 -1.18 8.16 0.65
C LEU A 271 -0.20 8.50 -0.47
N HIS A 272 1.09 8.39 -0.20
CA HIS A 272 2.14 8.53 -1.20
C HIS A 272 2.79 7.16 -1.44
N PHE A 273 2.76 6.68 -2.68
CA PHE A 273 3.27 5.37 -3.06
C PHE A 273 4.66 5.51 -3.69
N GLU A 274 5.58 4.65 -3.26
CA GLU A 274 6.98 4.66 -3.70
C GLU A 274 7.30 3.52 -4.67
N ASN A 275 8.35 3.68 -5.47
CA ASN A 275 8.73 2.68 -6.49
C ASN A 275 9.37 1.41 -5.92
N ASN A 276 9.83 1.46 -4.66
CA ASN A 276 10.43 0.35 -3.91
C ASN A 276 9.37 -0.56 -3.24
N GLY A 277 8.07 -0.34 -3.49
CA GLY A 277 7.01 -1.13 -2.89
C GLY A 277 6.64 -0.72 -1.47
N SER A 278 7.06 0.45 -0.98
CA SER A 278 6.53 1.06 0.25
C SER A 278 5.52 2.17 -0.05
N TYR A 279 4.77 2.59 0.96
CA TYR A 279 3.96 3.80 0.91
C TYR A 279 3.99 4.52 2.26
N HIS A 280 3.67 5.81 2.24
CA HIS A 280 3.53 6.62 3.45
C HIS A 280 2.11 7.18 3.54
N MET A 281 1.52 7.15 4.72
CA MET A 281 0.21 7.73 5.01
C MET A 281 0.38 8.91 5.95
N ASN A 282 -0.04 10.09 5.50
CA ASN A 282 -0.04 11.31 6.30
C ASN A 282 -1.47 11.79 6.52
N THR A 283 -1.80 12.09 7.77
CA THR A 283 -3.08 12.68 8.17
C THR A 283 -2.87 14.12 8.63
N SER A 284 -3.73 15.04 8.16
CA SER A 284 -3.69 16.45 8.54
C SER A 284 -5.07 16.93 8.95
N PHE A 285 -5.17 17.53 10.13
CA PHE A 285 -6.40 18.14 10.61
C PHE A 285 -6.57 19.54 10.00
N LEU A 286 -7.70 19.78 9.34
CA LEU A 286 -7.94 21.00 8.55
C LEU A 286 -9.04 21.90 9.13
N PHE A 287 -9.65 21.49 10.24
CA PHE A 287 -10.89 22.08 10.69
C PHE A 287 -10.71 23.43 11.36
N GLU A 288 -11.37 24.42 10.80
CA GLU A 288 -11.58 25.72 11.44
C GLU A 288 -13.06 25.85 11.83
N PRO A 289 -13.38 26.02 13.13
CA PRO A 289 -14.75 26.11 13.57
C PRO A 289 -15.43 27.39 13.03
N PRO A 290 -16.68 27.30 12.55
CA PRO A 290 -17.40 28.47 12.09
C PRO A 290 -17.69 29.45 13.23
N ILE A 291 -17.45 30.74 12.96
CA ILE A 291 -17.71 31.84 13.87
C ILE A 291 -19.10 32.40 13.59
N PHE A 292 -19.94 32.49 14.62
CA PHE A 292 -21.26 33.09 14.56
C PHE A 292 -21.37 34.32 15.47
N GLU A 293 -22.37 35.18 15.21
CA GLU A 293 -22.63 36.35 16.05
C GLU A 293 -23.03 35.91 17.47
N LYS A 294 -22.36 36.45 18.49
CA LYS A 294 -22.60 36.08 19.90
C LYS A 294 -24.05 36.31 20.35
N LYS A 295 -24.67 37.41 19.94
CA LYS A 295 -26.07 37.73 20.29
C LYS A 295 -27.02 36.63 19.81
N LEU A 296 -26.86 36.21 18.55
CA LEU A 296 -27.61 35.10 17.96
C LEU A 296 -27.39 33.80 18.75
N LEU A 297 -26.14 33.47 19.08
CA LEU A 297 -25.81 32.27 19.84
C LEU A 297 -26.37 32.28 21.26
N HIS A 298 -26.44 33.42 21.94
CA HIS A 298 -27.10 33.51 23.26
C HIS A 298 -28.58 33.13 23.17
N HIS A 299 -29.30 33.65 22.17
CA HIS A 299 -30.70 33.28 21.95
C HIS A 299 -30.84 31.79 21.65
N ILE A 300 -30.03 31.27 20.73
CA ILE A 300 -30.04 29.85 20.35
C ILE A 300 -29.73 28.97 21.57
N MET A 301 -28.70 29.30 22.35
CA MET A 301 -28.29 28.55 23.53
C MET A 301 -29.41 28.49 24.58
N ASN A 302 -30.09 29.60 24.84
CA ASN A 302 -31.23 29.62 25.76
C ASN A 302 -32.37 28.72 25.27
N THR A 303 -32.69 28.74 23.97
CA THR A 303 -33.67 27.83 23.38
C THR A 303 -33.23 26.37 23.52
N GLN A 304 -31.96 26.06 23.26
CA GLN A 304 -31.44 24.69 23.38
C GLN A 304 -31.43 24.19 24.83
N LYS A 305 -31.14 25.04 25.83
CA LYS A 305 -31.25 24.70 27.26
C LYS A 305 -32.66 24.26 27.62
N VAL A 306 -33.67 25.04 27.20
CA VAL A 306 -35.09 24.70 27.45
C VAL A 306 -35.47 23.38 26.78
N LEU A 307 -34.99 23.14 25.55
CA LEU A 307 -35.25 21.90 24.83
C LEU A 307 -34.59 20.69 25.52
N ALA A 308 -33.34 20.82 25.94
CA ALA A 308 -32.61 19.77 26.64
C ALA A 308 -33.25 19.42 28.00
N GLN A 309 -33.70 20.42 28.77
CA GLN A 309 -34.42 20.18 30.02
C GLN A 309 -35.73 19.40 29.79
N LYS A 310 -36.49 19.75 28.74
CA LYS A 310 -37.70 19.00 28.35
C LYS A 310 -37.40 17.55 27.97
N LEU A 311 -36.31 17.34 27.23
CA LEU A 311 -35.82 16.02 26.88
C LEU A 311 -35.45 15.18 28.11
N LEU A 312 -34.79 15.78 29.10
CA LEU A 312 -34.38 15.09 30.34
C LEU A 312 -35.58 14.71 31.22
N THR A 313 -36.62 15.54 31.25
CA THR A 313 -37.84 15.40 32.07
C THR A 313 -38.94 14.48 31.50
N LYS A 314 -38.66 13.73 30.43
CA LYS A 314 -39.56 12.71 29.81
C LYS A 314 -40.94 13.23 29.36
N THR A 315 -41.08 14.50 28.96
CA THR A 315 -42.35 14.99 28.39
C THR A 315 -42.56 14.47 26.96
N THR A 316 -43.80 14.11 26.61
CA THR A 316 -44.17 13.70 25.23
C THR A 316 -43.97 14.88 24.27
N LEU A 317 -43.10 14.68 23.29
CA LEU A 317 -42.72 15.70 22.31
C LEU A 317 -43.55 15.55 21.03
N SER A 318 -43.99 16.67 20.45
CA SER A 318 -44.71 16.66 19.17
C SER A 318 -43.77 16.36 17.99
N LYS A 319 -44.31 15.98 16.83
CA LYS A 319 -43.51 15.70 15.61
C LYS A 319 -42.59 16.86 15.20
N ALA A 320 -43.02 18.11 15.38
CA ALA A 320 -42.18 19.29 15.10
C ALA A 320 -40.96 19.34 16.03
N LYS A 321 -41.13 18.99 17.30
CA LYS A 321 -40.04 18.96 18.30
C LYS A 321 -39.05 17.82 18.06
N LEU A 322 -39.43 16.74 17.38
CA LEU A 322 -38.47 15.69 17.00
C LEU A 322 -37.38 16.21 16.05
N LYS A 323 -37.75 17.05 15.07
CA LYS A 323 -36.79 17.67 14.14
C LYS A 323 -35.84 18.64 14.86
N GLU A 324 -36.34 19.38 15.84
CA GLU A 324 -35.49 20.24 16.69
C GLU A 324 -34.46 19.43 17.48
N ILE A 325 -34.85 18.24 17.97
CA ILE A 325 -33.94 17.39 18.76
C ILE A 325 -32.86 16.74 17.90
N GLU A 326 -33.15 16.44 16.63
CA GLU A 326 -32.11 16.00 15.69
C GLU A 326 -30.98 17.04 15.55
N ASN A 327 -31.30 18.33 15.66
CA ASN A 327 -30.34 19.43 15.56
C ASN A 327 -29.77 19.89 16.91
N LEU A 328 -30.26 19.37 18.04
CA LEU A 328 -29.84 19.78 19.38
C LEU A 328 -28.33 19.59 19.59
N SER A 329 -27.81 18.39 19.32
CA SER A 329 -26.38 18.11 19.53
C SER A 329 -25.44 18.90 18.60
N PRO A 330 -25.68 18.97 17.28
CA PRO A 330 -24.91 19.84 16.39
C PRO A 330 -24.92 21.30 16.83
N THR A 331 -26.07 21.81 17.27
CA THR A 331 -26.21 23.20 17.72
C THR A 331 -25.43 23.47 19.00
N LEU A 332 -25.53 22.58 20.00
CA LEU A 332 -24.75 22.69 21.24
C LEU A 332 -23.25 22.61 20.98
N MET A 333 -22.82 21.74 20.06
CA MET A 333 -21.43 21.69 19.62
C MET A 333 -20.98 23.03 19.02
N LEU A 334 -21.78 23.64 18.13
CA LEU A 334 -21.46 24.95 17.56
C LEU A 334 -21.39 26.06 18.62
N CYS A 335 -22.31 26.08 19.58
CA CYS A 335 -22.25 27.00 20.72
C CYS A 335 -20.95 26.81 21.51
N TYR A 336 -20.57 25.57 21.82
CA TYR A 336 -19.33 25.26 22.52
C TYR A 336 -18.10 25.75 21.77
N LEU A 337 -18.03 25.47 20.46
CA LEU A 337 -16.93 25.93 19.58
C LEU A 337 -16.85 27.47 19.49
N ASN A 338 -17.93 28.17 19.80
CA ASN A 338 -18.00 29.63 19.86
C ASN A 338 -17.91 30.21 21.29
N GLY A 339 -17.48 29.42 22.27
CA GLY A 339 -17.13 29.88 23.62
C GLY A 339 -18.18 29.67 24.71
N PHE A 340 -19.31 29.02 24.41
CA PHE A 340 -20.35 28.72 25.40
C PHE A 340 -20.04 27.39 26.12
N GLN A 341 -19.31 27.45 27.23
CA GLN A 341 -18.79 26.26 27.92
C GLN A 341 -19.90 25.31 28.40
N ASP A 342 -20.98 25.87 28.94
CA ASP A 342 -22.15 25.15 29.44
C ASP A 342 -22.88 24.35 28.33
N ALA A 343 -22.59 24.60 27.05
CA ALA A 343 -23.10 23.78 25.95
C ALA A 343 -22.48 22.39 25.91
N LYS A 344 -21.22 22.24 26.35
CA LYS A 344 -20.53 20.96 26.39
C LYS A 344 -21.08 20.06 27.50
N GLU A 345 -21.32 20.62 28.67
CA GLU A 345 -21.92 19.90 29.80
C GLU A 345 -23.28 19.34 29.40
N LEU A 346 -24.13 20.21 28.85
CA LEU A 346 -25.45 19.83 28.37
C LEU A 346 -25.41 18.78 27.26
N LEU A 347 -24.43 18.85 26.36
CA LEU A 347 -24.22 17.85 25.32
C LEU A 347 -24.00 16.46 25.92
N PHE A 348 -23.19 16.33 26.98
CA PHE A 348 -22.98 15.04 27.64
C PHE A 348 -24.22 14.55 28.39
N GLU A 349 -24.95 15.43 29.07
CA GLU A 349 -26.15 15.07 29.84
C GLU A 349 -27.25 14.43 28.98
N ILE A 350 -27.46 14.94 27.76
CA ILE A 350 -28.56 14.49 26.89
C ILE A 350 -28.29 13.15 26.19
N GLN A 351 -27.04 12.66 26.18
CA GLN A 351 -26.60 11.50 25.40
C GLN A 351 -27.51 10.27 25.59
N ASN A 352 -27.76 9.88 26.85
CA ASN A 352 -28.52 8.68 27.17
C ASN A 352 -29.99 8.79 26.74
N LYS A 353 -30.57 10.00 26.79
CA LYS A 353 -31.96 10.23 26.36
C LYS A 353 -32.10 10.19 24.85
N LEU A 354 -31.16 10.77 24.11
CA LEU A 354 -31.16 10.75 22.65
C LEU A 354 -31.16 9.32 22.12
N LYS A 355 -30.37 8.42 22.73
CA LYS A 355 -30.29 7.00 22.36
C LYS A 355 -31.66 6.31 22.38
N THR A 356 -32.51 6.64 23.35
CA THR A 356 -33.83 6.01 23.52
C THR A 356 -34.93 6.61 22.64
N MET A 357 -34.72 7.80 22.08
CA MET A 357 -35.82 8.59 21.48
C MET A 357 -35.76 8.69 19.96
N SER A 358 -34.57 8.88 19.38
CA SER A 358 -34.40 8.95 17.92
C SER A 358 -33.02 8.44 17.52
N SER A 359 -33.00 7.44 16.65
CA SER A 359 -31.76 6.90 16.07
C SER A 359 -30.98 7.99 15.33
N ARG A 360 -31.66 8.88 14.61
CA ARG A 360 -31.06 10.00 13.88
C ARG A 360 -30.47 11.06 14.82
N ALA A 361 -31.21 11.45 15.87
CA ALA A 361 -30.69 12.40 16.85
C ALA A 361 -29.48 11.84 17.60
N TYR A 362 -29.50 10.54 17.93
CA TYR A 362 -28.35 9.86 18.53
C TYR A 362 -27.15 9.74 17.57
N GLN A 363 -27.38 9.54 16.28
CA GLN A 363 -26.31 9.57 15.28
C GLN A 363 -25.67 10.95 15.19
N ASN A 364 -26.46 12.02 15.03
CA ASN A 364 -25.97 13.39 15.01
C ASN A 364 -25.20 13.76 16.28
N HIS A 365 -25.60 13.21 17.42
CA HIS A 365 -24.87 13.35 18.68
C HIS A 365 -23.49 12.67 18.65
N LYS A 366 -23.41 11.42 18.17
CA LYS A 366 -22.12 10.72 17.98
C LYS A 366 -21.20 11.47 17.02
N ASP A 367 -21.75 12.02 15.93
CA ASP A 367 -20.99 12.78 14.93
C ASP A 367 -20.45 14.09 15.53
N SER A 368 -21.27 14.79 16.32
CA SER A 368 -20.86 15.99 17.06
C SER A 368 -19.71 15.68 18.03
N LEU A 369 -19.82 14.60 18.80
CA LEU A 369 -18.74 14.16 19.71
C LEU A 369 -17.49 13.68 18.94
N ARG A 370 -17.64 13.10 17.75
CA ARG A 370 -16.49 12.72 16.89
C ARG A 370 -15.70 13.96 16.50
N ILE A 371 -16.36 15.03 16.05
CA ILE A 371 -15.72 16.29 15.69
C ILE A 371 -15.00 16.88 16.91
N LEU A 372 -15.67 16.97 18.07
CA LEU A 372 -15.04 17.49 19.30
C LEU A 372 -13.84 16.65 19.77
N ARG A 373 -13.86 15.33 19.57
CA ARG A 373 -12.71 14.47 19.86
C ARG A 373 -11.55 14.77 18.92
N LYS A 374 -11.77 14.88 17.61
CA LYS A 374 -10.70 15.21 16.65
C LYS A 374 -10.05 16.56 17.00
N ILE A 375 -10.84 17.58 17.35
CA ILE A 375 -10.35 18.90 17.82
C ILE A 375 -9.53 18.81 19.12
N LYS A 376 -9.72 17.78 19.95
CA LYS A 376 -8.96 17.63 21.20
C LYS A 376 -7.60 16.96 20.99
N TYR A 377 -7.49 16.07 19.99
CA TYR A 377 -6.28 15.30 19.73
C TYR A 377 -5.30 16.00 18.79
N HIS A 378 -5.75 17.05 18.10
CA HIS A 378 -4.97 17.97 17.27
C HIS A 378 -5.01 19.36 17.88
#